data_AF-A0A915YRA3-F1
#
_entry.id   AF-A0A915YRA3-F1
#
_cell.length_a   1.000
_cell.length_b   1.000
_cell.length_c   1.000
_cell.angle_alpha   90.00
_cell.angle_beta   90.00
_cell.angle_gamma   90.00
#
_symmetry.space_group_name_H-M   'P 1'
#
loop_
_entity.id
_entity.type
_entity.pdbx_description
1 polymer ?
#
loop_
_entity_poly.entity_id
_entity_poly.type
_entity_poly.pdbx_seq_one_letter_code
_entity_poly.pdbx_strand_id
1 'polypeptide(L)'
;MDLLFNEFIGDIAVSKKDRAVNGRRELFWALVNSLLVAFESSNPTNHPLFQNCIELTDSGYTKLFSCYDKGKERLKQIYRQEVLRIDPINTKGRRAKEVVITKTKDIKNAERTSKKCPPQSEAGSSTAITTTTTTTTTTTTTAKPKKPRHVTTEEEKSILKPYFKSPKPSNEEIEKVLDSLLELSPNYWTKKKVKAAWGYAQKKK
;
A
#
# COMPACT_ATOMS: atom_id res chain seq x y z
N MET A 1 -0.46 22.99 -8.49
CA MET A 1 -1.20 24.05 -7.76
C MET A 1 -1.28 25.30 -8.62
N ASP A 2 -0.19 25.70 -9.25
CA ASP A 2 -0.10 26.91 -10.09
C ASP A 2 -1.14 26.98 -11.21
N LEU A 3 -1.46 25.87 -11.89
CA LEU A 3 -2.53 25.85 -12.90
C LEU A 3 -3.91 26.24 -12.32
N LEU A 4 -4.20 25.82 -11.09
CA LEU A 4 -5.47 26.11 -10.40
C LEU A 4 -5.54 27.59 -9.98
N PHE A 5 -4.42 28.15 -9.52
CA PHE A 5 -4.31 29.55 -9.11
C PHE A 5 -4.28 30.50 -10.31
N ASN A 6 -3.56 30.16 -11.39
CA ASN A 6 -3.48 30.97 -12.60
C ASN A 6 -4.84 31.02 -13.32
N GLU A 7 -5.60 29.92 -13.32
CA GLU A 7 -6.95 29.90 -13.89
C GLU A 7 -7.92 30.80 -13.12
N PHE A 8 -7.74 30.91 -11.80
CA PHE A 8 -8.53 31.74 -10.90
C PHE A 8 -8.20 33.23 -11.00
N ILE A 9 -6.91 33.59 -11.11
CA ILE A 9 -6.44 34.98 -11.24
C ILE A 9 -6.82 35.61 -12.59
N GLY A 10 -7.23 34.80 -13.57
CA GLY A 10 -7.55 35.29 -14.92
C GLY A 10 -6.45 35.03 -15.93
N ASP A 11 -5.30 34.53 -15.49
CA ASP A 11 -4.04 34.56 -16.22
C ASP A 11 -3.76 33.23 -16.96
N ILE A 12 -4.71 32.77 -17.76
CA ILE A 12 -4.48 31.68 -18.73
C ILE A 12 -5.20 32.03 -20.04
N ALA A 13 -4.43 32.10 -21.12
CA ALA A 13 -4.85 32.40 -22.50
C ALA A 13 -5.73 31.31 -23.16
N VAL A 14 -6.44 30.48 -22.39
CA VAL A 14 -7.30 29.40 -22.90
C VAL A 14 -8.76 29.73 -22.60
N SER A 15 -9.54 29.85 -23.67
CA SER A 15 -10.97 30.19 -23.71
C SER A 15 -11.79 29.65 -22.52
N LYS A 16 -12.35 30.58 -21.73
CA LYS A 16 -13.17 30.31 -20.55
C LYS A 16 -14.66 30.29 -20.94
N LYS A 17 -15.38 29.23 -20.59
CA LYS A 17 -16.84 29.32 -20.37
C LYS A 17 -17.05 29.81 -18.94
N ASP A 18 -17.47 31.06 -18.75
CA ASP A 18 -17.59 31.73 -17.43
C ASP A 18 -18.31 30.90 -16.35
N ARG A 19 -19.32 30.12 -16.75
CA ARG A 19 -20.08 29.25 -15.84
C ARG A 19 -19.20 28.22 -15.11
N ALA A 20 -18.18 27.67 -15.78
CA ALA A 20 -17.28 26.67 -15.19
C ALA A 20 -16.27 27.29 -14.21
N VAL A 21 -15.96 28.59 -14.36
CA VAL A 21 -15.06 29.33 -13.47
C VAL A 21 -15.82 29.76 -12.21
N ASN A 22 -17.05 30.27 -12.37
CA ASN A 22 -17.90 30.67 -11.25
C ASN A 22 -18.21 29.50 -10.30
N GLY A 23 -18.58 28.34 -10.84
CA GLY A 23 -18.86 27.16 -10.00
C GLY A 23 -17.64 26.65 -9.22
N ARG A 24 -16.42 26.78 -9.78
CA ARG A 24 -15.19 26.42 -9.07
C ARG A 24 -14.85 27.40 -7.95
N ARG A 25 -15.09 28.70 -8.17
CA ARG A 25 -14.95 29.73 -7.13
C ARG A 25 -15.90 29.49 -5.97
N GLU A 26 -17.16 29.15 -6.24
CA GLU A 26 -18.16 28.82 -5.22
C GLU A 26 -17.75 27.59 -4.39
N LEU A 27 -17.30 26.52 -5.05
CA LEU A 27 -16.81 25.32 -4.36
C LEU A 27 -15.57 25.61 -3.49
N PHE A 28 -14.68 26.48 -3.94
CA PHE A 28 -13.52 26.90 -3.16
C PHE A 28 -13.93 27.71 -1.92
N TRP A 29 -14.82 28.69 -2.08
CA TRP A 29 -15.33 29.45 -0.94
C TRP A 29 -16.09 28.58 0.07
N ALA A 30 -16.86 27.60 -0.41
CA ALA A 30 -17.49 26.62 0.46
C ALA A 30 -16.46 25.81 1.27
N LEU A 31 -15.36 25.41 0.63
CA LEU A 31 -14.25 24.74 1.32
C LEU A 31 -13.58 25.65 2.35
N VAL A 32 -13.27 26.90 2.00
CA VAL A 32 -12.66 27.88 2.92
C VAL A 32 -13.55 28.09 4.15
N ASN A 33 -14.85 28.29 3.95
CA ASN A 33 -15.80 28.45 5.05
C ASN A 33 -15.87 27.20 5.93
N SER A 34 -15.86 26.01 5.32
CA SER A 34 -15.86 24.75 6.07
C SER A 34 -14.58 24.55 6.89
N LEU A 35 -13.43 25.02 6.39
CA LEU A 35 -12.16 25.00 7.11
C LEU A 35 -12.16 25.99 8.27
N LEU A 36 -12.70 27.19 8.05
CA LEU A 36 -12.80 28.23 9.08
C LEU A 36 -13.66 27.73 10.27
N VAL A 37 -14.84 27.18 9.97
CA VAL A 37 -15.72 26.57 10.98
C VAL A 37 -15.02 25.41 11.70
N ALA A 38 -14.29 24.57 10.98
CA ALA A 38 -13.57 23.46 11.59
C ALA A 38 -12.50 23.96 12.57
N PHE A 39 -11.69 24.96 12.20
CA PHE A 39 -10.62 25.48 13.04
C PHE A 39 -11.09 26.33 14.22
N GLU A 40 -12.22 27.02 14.09
CA GLU A 40 -12.82 27.78 15.19
C GLU A 40 -13.57 26.89 16.20
N SER A 41 -13.86 25.64 15.83
CA SER A 41 -14.53 24.70 16.73
C SER A 41 -13.63 24.26 17.89
N SER A 42 -14.25 23.92 19.03
CA SER A 42 -13.53 23.44 20.21
C SER A 42 -12.83 22.09 20.02
N ASN A 43 -13.28 21.29 19.04
CA ASN A 43 -12.71 20.00 18.69
C ASN A 43 -12.56 19.87 17.16
N PRO A 44 -11.55 20.54 16.57
CA PRO A 44 -11.41 20.63 15.12
C PRO A 44 -11.25 19.26 14.46
N THR A 45 -10.63 18.31 15.15
CA THR A 45 -10.36 16.95 14.66
C THR A 45 -11.60 16.10 14.40
N ASN A 46 -12.73 16.41 15.04
CA ASN A 46 -13.99 15.69 14.87
C ASN A 46 -14.81 16.19 13.65
N HIS A 47 -14.36 17.26 13.00
CA HIS A 47 -15.07 17.81 11.85
C HIS A 47 -15.06 16.82 10.66
N PRO A 48 -16.15 16.70 9.87
CA PRO A 48 -16.23 15.78 8.74
C PRO A 48 -15.09 15.90 7.72
N LEU A 49 -14.48 17.09 7.60
CA LEU A 49 -13.29 17.33 6.77
C LEU A 49 -12.11 16.42 7.13
N PHE A 50 -11.97 16.04 8.40
CA PHE A 50 -10.83 15.27 8.90
C PHE A 50 -11.18 13.82 9.24
N GLN A 51 -12.40 13.35 8.93
CA GLN A 51 -12.86 12.00 9.28
C GLN A 51 -11.95 10.89 8.69
N ASN A 52 -11.29 11.16 7.57
CA ASN A 52 -10.36 10.21 6.92
C ASN A 52 -8.89 10.42 7.32
N CYS A 53 -8.60 11.37 8.21
CA CYS A 53 -7.25 11.69 8.68
C CYS A 53 -6.88 10.80 9.87
N ILE A 54 -6.59 9.53 9.61
CA ILE A 54 -6.24 8.53 10.64
C ILE A 54 -5.02 8.89 11.50
N GLU A 55 -4.13 9.74 11.01
CA GLU A 55 -2.93 10.17 11.74
C GLU A 55 -3.12 11.47 12.52
N LEU A 56 -4.31 12.06 12.50
CA LEU A 56 -4.64 13.27 13.27
C LEU A 56 -4.86 12.94 14.75
N THR A 57 -3.87 12.29 15.36
CA THR A 57 -3.82 11.86 16.76
C THR A 57 -2.47 12.21 17.34
N ASP A 58 -2.37 12.35 18.66
CA ASP A 58 -1.10 12.63 19.36
C ASP A 58 0.00 11.63 19.01
N SER A 59 -0.39 10.36 18.84
CA SER A 59 0.53 9.30 18.42
C SER A 59 1.04 9.49 16.98
N GLY A 60 0.17 9.97 16.09
CA GLY A 60 0.49 10.29 14.69
C GLY A 60 1.45 11.48 14.62
N TYR A 61 1.16 12.55 15.37
CA TYR A 61 2.06 13.70 15.48
C TYR A 61 3.43 13.32 16.01
N THR A 62 3.48 12.55 17.10
CA THR A 62 4.74 12.07 17.68
C THR A 62 5.57 11.26 16.67
N LYS A 63 4.92 10.39 15.89
CA LYS A 63 5.58 9.63 14.81
C LYS A 63 6.06 10.55 13.70
N LEU A 64 5.26 11.52 13.27
CA LEU A 64 5.60 12.46 12.22
C LEU A 64 6.82 13.30 12.59
N PHE A 65 6.88 13.85 13.81
CA PHE A 65 8.03 14.63 14.26
C PHE A 65 9.28 13.78 14.49
N SER A 66 9.14 12.56 15.03
CA SER A 66 10.28 11.69 15.30
C SER A 66 10.82 10.93 14.09
N CYS A 67 10.09 10.87 12.96
CA CYS A 67 10.48 10.02 11.83
C CYS A 67 11.81 10.44 11.19
N TYR A 68 12.11 11.74 11.19
CA TYR A 68 13.33 12.28 10.61
C TYR A 68 14.57 11.83 11.40
N ASP A 69 14.53 11.97 12.72
CA ASP A 69 15.65 11.60 13.59
C ASP A 69 15.96 10.11 13.52
N LYS A 70 14.93 9.28 13.57
CA LYS A 70 15.09 7.82 13.42
C LYS A 70 15.54 7.44 12.00
N GLY A 71 15.14 8.22 11.00
CA GLY A 71 15.69 8.15 9.65
C GLY A 71 17.20 8.37 9.61
N LYS A 72 17.69 9.43 10.28
CA LYS A 72 19.13 9.74 10.39
C LYS A 72 19.89 8.62 11.10
N GLU A 73 19.40 8.12 12.23
CA GLU A 73 20.05 7.03 12.96
C GLU A 73 20.21 5.78 12.11
N ARG A 74 19.16 5.40 11.41
CA ARG A 74 19.19 4.27 10.49
C ARG A 74 20.16 4.49 9.32
N LEU A 75 20.23 5.69 8.76
CA LEU A 75 21.19 5.99 7.70
C LEU A 75 22.63 5.86 8.21
N LYS A 76 22.92 6.36 9.42
CA LYS A 76 24.22 6.18 10.08
C LYS A 76 24.55 4.70 10.30
N GLN A 77 23.58 3.89 10.73
CA GLN A 77 23.77 2.44 10.88
C GLN A 77 24.09 1.75 9.55
N ILE A 78 23.37 2.10 8.48
CA ILE A 78 23.64 1.54 7.13
C ILE A 78 25.07 1.91 6.69
N TYR A 79 25.48 3.16 6.89
CA TYR A 79 26.83 3.60 6.56
C TYR A 79 27.92 2.82 7.30
N ARG A 80 27.76 2.64 8.62
CA ARG A 80 28.71 1.86 9.44
C ARG A 80 28.79 0.39 9.03
N GLN A 81 27.67 -0.21 8.61
CA GLN A 81 27.61 -1.61 8.18
C GLN A 81 28.16 -1.83 6.77
N GLU A 82 27.77 -0.99 5.80
CA GLU A 82 28.01 -1.29 4.37
C GLU A 82 29.23 -0.59 3.80
N VAL A 83 29.48 0.65 4.24
CA VAL A 83 30.59 1.45 3.75
C VAL A 83 31.82 1.20 4.61
N LEU A 84 31.70 1.36 5.92
CA LEU A 84 32.83 1.20 6.83
C LEU A 84 33.07 -0.26 7.26
N ARG A 85 32.05 -1.13 7.14
CA ARG A 85 32.12 -2.56 7.51
C ARG A 85 32.57 -2.80 8.96
N ILE A 86 32.23 -1.88 9.86
CA ILE A 86 32.59 -1.97 11.29
C ILE A 86 31.58 -2.85 12.05
N ASP A 87 30.29 -2.69 11.71
CA ASP A 87 29.20 -3.42 12.36
C ASP A 87 28.68 -4.54 11.43
N PRO A 88 28.16 -5.66 11.97
CA PRO A 88 27.54 -6.71 11.17
C PRO A 88 26.28 -6.21 10.43
N ILE A 89 26.08 -6.70 9.21
CA ILE A 89 24.97 -6.28 8.34
C ILE A 89 23.64 -6.71 8.94
N ASN A 90 22.78 -5.73 9.25
CA ASN A 90 21.40 -5.94 9.69
C ASN A 90 20.44 -5.28 8.71
N THR A 91 19.56 -6.10 8.12
CA THR A 91 18.57 -5.66 7.13
C THR A 91 17.20 -5.35 7.74
N LYS A 92 16.95 -5.73 9.01
CA LYS A 92 15.67 -5.49 9.68
C LYS A 92 15.42 -4.00 9.87
N GLY A 93 14.19 -3.55 9.60
CA GLY A 93 13.80 -2.16 9.82
C GLY A 93 14.36 -1.12 8.82
N ARG A 94 15.21 -1.50 7.86
CA ARG A 94 15.81 -0.55 6.88
C ARG A 94 14.80 0.23 6.04
N ARG A 95 13.61 -0.33 5.83
CA ARG A 95 12.52 0.30 5.06
C ARG A 95 11.35 0.75 5.95
N ALA A 96 11.52 0.79 7.27
CA ALA A 96 10.43 1.20 8.17
C ALA A 96 10.14 2.69 7.99
N LYS A 97 8.90 3.04 7.65
CA LYS A 97 8.55 4.43 7.33
C LYS A 97 8.07 5.21 8.55
N GLU A 98 7.74 4.51 9.64
CA GLU A 98 7.25 5.03 10.94
C GLU A 98 5.96 5.84 10.91
N VAL A 99 5.67 6.43 9.77
CA VAL A 99 4.45 7.13 9.39
C VAL A 99 3.69 6.25 8.39
N VAL A 100 2.37 6.25 8.50
CA VAL A 100 1.47 5.57 7.58
C VAL A 100 1.42 6.35 6.28
N ILE A 101 1.65 5.66 5.17
CA ILE A 101 1.48 6.26 3.84
C ILE A 101 0.12 5.87 3.30
N THR A 102 -0.79 6.84 3.28
CA THR A 102 -2.11 6.68 2.69
C THR A 102 -2.05 7.02 1.20
N LYS A 103 -2.54 6.13 0.33
CA LYS A 103 -2.67 6.41 -1.11
C LYS A 103 -4.10 6.82 -1.43
N THR A 104 -4.29 7.52 -2.55
CA THR A 104 -5.62 7.92 -3.05
C THR A 104 -6.57 6.74 -3.23
N LYS A 105 -6.05 5.55 -3.57
CA LYS A 105 -6.86 4.33 -3.68
C LYS A 105 -7.42 3.88 -2.32
N ASP A 106 -6.65 4.06 -1.25
CA ASP A 106 -7.04 3.68 0.10
C ASP A 106 -8.17 4.60 0.61
N ILE A 107 -8.08 5.90 0.30
CA ILE A 107 -9.14 6.89 0.57
C ILE A 107 -10.44 6.50 -0.15
N LYS A 108 -10.37 6.19 -1.46
CA LYS A 108 -11.55 5.77 -2.24
C LYS A 108 -12.18 4.47 -1.72
N ASN A 109 -11.39 3.58 -1.13
CA ASN A 109 -11.91 2.35 -0.54
C ASN A 109 -12.61 2.61 0.79
N ALA A 110 -12.06 3.48 1.64
CA ALA A 110 -12.67 3.88 2.92
C ALA A 110 -14.07 4.51 2.72
N GLU A 111 -14.23 5.38 1.71
CA GLU A 111 -15.51 5.98 1.35
C GLU A 111 -16.56 4.98 0.87
N ARG A 112 -16.14 3.85 0.27
CA ARG A 112 -17.05 2.80 -0.19
C ARG A 112 -17.51 1.91 0.95
N THR A 113 -16.67 1.70 1.95
CA THR A 113 -17.00 0.92 3.15
C THR A 113 -17.90 1.68 4.11
N SER A 114 -17.74 3.01 4.24
CA SER A 114 -18.62 3.83 5.10
C SER A 114 -20.06 3.93 4.58
N LYS A 115 -20.27 3.85 3.25
CA LYS A 115 -21.60 3.84 2.62
C LYS A 115 -22.37 2.52 2.77
N LYS A 116 -21.76 1.47 3.34
CA LYS A 116 -22.35 0.12 3.44
C LYS A 116 -22.97 -0.22 4.80
N CYS A 117 -22.97 0.70 5.76
CA CYS A 117 -23.68 0.52 7.04
C CYS A 117 -25.05 1.22 7.01
N PRO A 118 -26.18 0.52 7.31
CA PRO A 118 -27.46 1.18 7.55
C PRO A 118 -27.46 1.93 8.89
N PRO A 119 -28.30 2.96 9.06
CA PRO A 119 -28.36 3.74 10.30
C PRO A 119 -29.07 2.93 11.38
N GLN A 120 -28.39 2.69 12.51
CA GLN A 120 -29.04 2.18 13.71
C GLN A 120 -29.37 3.37 14.62
N SER A 121 -30.66 3.46 14.92
CA SER A 121 -31.40 4.43 15.73
C SER A 121 -30.87 4.62 17.15
N GLU A 122 -31.06 5.83 17.68
CA GLU A 122 -30.79 6.22 19.06
C GLU A 122 -31.68 5.49 20.09
N ALA A 123 -31.09 5.12 21.24
CA ALA A 123 -31.74 5.09 22.55
C ALA A 123 -30.70 4.97 23.68
N GLY A 124 -30.63 5.97 24.56
CA GLY A 124 -30.59 5.79 26.03
C GLY A 124 -29.30 5.29 26.72
N SER A 125 -28.49 6.26 27.16
CA SER A 125 -27.73 6.35 28.43
C SER A 125 -27.68 5.16 29.42
N SER A 126 -26.46 4.71 29.74
CA SER A 126 -26.00 4.67 31.15
C SER A 126 -24.48 4.58 31.27
N THR A 127 -23.97 5.36 32.22
CA THR A 127 -22.59 5.48 32.69
C THR A 127 -22.01 4.14 33.18
N ALA A 128 -20.82 3.78 32.68
CA ALA A 128 -19.87 2.96 33.42
C ALA A 128 -18.44 3.34 33.00
N ILE A 129 -17.72 3.94 33.96
CA ILE A 129 -16.29 4.22 33.88
C ILE A 129 -15.58 2.88 34.01
N THR A 130 -14.93 2.41 32.95
CA THR A 130 -13.95 1.32 33.04
C THR A 130 -12.66 1.75 32.38
N THR A 131 -11.73 2.16 33.24
CA THR A 131 -10.30 2.24 32.97
C THR A 131 -9.85 0.97 32.24
N THR A 132 -9.46 1.08 30.97
CA THR A 132 -8.82 -0.03 30.26
C THR A 132 -7.43 0.41 29.84
N THR A 133 -6.48 0.00 30.66
CA THR A 133 -5.05 -0.02 30.41
C THR A 133 -4.76 -0.52 29.01
N THR A 134 -4.04 0.29 28.23
CA THR A 134 -3.44 -0.07 26.95
C THR A 134 -2.51 -1.26 27.15
N THR A 135 -3.05 -2.46 26.98
CA THR A 135 -2.26 -3.68 26.80
C THR A 135 -2.07 -3.85 25.31
N THR A 136 -0.81 -3.80 24.90
CA THR A 136 -0.29 -4.15 23.59
C THR A 136 -0.74 -5.55 23.20
N THR A 137 -1.93 -5.70 22.62
CA THR A 137 -2.30 -6.92 21.90
C THR A 137 -1.64 -6.86 20.53
N THR A 138 -0.45 -7.44 20.49
CA THR A 138 0.09 -8.14 19.32
C THR A 138 -1.06 -8.88 18.65
N THR A 139 -1.59 -8.33 17.56
CA THR A 139 -2.45 -9.10 16.66
C THR A 139 -1.57 -10.14 16.00
N THR A 140 -1.50 -11.30 16.65
CA THR A 140 -1.12 -12.56 16.02
C THR A 140 -2.22 -12.90 15.02
N THR A 141 -2.28 -12.18 13.90
CA THR A 141 -2.89 -12.73 12.69
C THR A 141 -2.05 -13.95 12.37
N THR A 142 -2.62 -15.13 12.55
CA THR A 142 -2.08 -16.41 12.11
C THR A 142 -1.81 -16.30 10.61
N ALA A 143 -0.59 -15.87 10.28
CA ALA A 143 -0.10 -15.88 8.93
C ALA A 143 -0.10 -17.36 8.52
N LYS A 144 -0.95 -17.70 7.54
CA LYS A 144 -0.88 -19.01 6.88
C LYS A 144 0.59 -19.33 6.65
N PRO A 145 1.07 -20.53 7.04
CA PRO A 145 2.47 -20.88 6.85
C PRO A 145 2.80 -20.62 5.38
N LYS A 146 3.77 -19.73 5.13
CA LYS A 146 4.24 -19.47 3.78
C LYS A 146 4.70 -20.82 3.25
N LYS A 147 3.98 -21.36 2.26
CA LYS A 147 4.34 -22.64 1.66
C LYS A 147 5.82 -22.56 1.25
N PRO A 148 6.66 -23.55 1.63
CA PRO A 148 8.06 -23.54 1.26
C PRO A 148 8.16 -23.36 -0.26
N ARG A 149 9.05 -22.45 -0.68
CA ARG A 149 9.27 -22.21 -2.10
C ARG A 149 9.96 -23.46 -2.64
N HIS A 150 9.28 -24.19 -3.52
CA HIS A 150 9.87 -25.32 -4.23
C HIS A 150 11.14 -24.88 -4.94
N VAL A 151 12.22 -25.60 -4.68
CA VAL A 151 13.51 -25.43 -5.34
C VAL A 151 13.54 -26.42 -6.49
N THR A 152 13.68 -25.92 -7.72
CA THR A 152 13.74 -26.79 -8.90
C THR A 152 14.99 -27.68 -8.83
N THR A 153 14.82 -29.00 -8.86
CA THR A 153 15.93 -29.97 -8.82
C THR A 153 16.71 -29.94 -10.14
N GLU A 154 17.94 -30.48 -10.15
CA GLU A 154 18.74 -30.53 -11.38
C GLU A 154 18.09 -31.41 -12.47
N GLU A 155 17.35 -32.44 -12.06
CA GLU A 155 16.57 -33.32 -12.95
C GLU A 155 15.42 -32.56 -13.62
N GLU A 156 14.65 -31.79 -12.86
CA GLU A 156 13.59 -30.93 -13.41
C GLU A 156 14.15 -29.85 -14.35
N LYS A 157 15.33 -29.28 -14.02
CA LYS A 157 16.03 -28.36 -14.93
C LYS A 157 16.45 -29.07 -16.21
N SER A 158 16.87 -30.33 -16.14
CA SER A 158 17.25 -31.14 -17.30
C SER A 158 16.05 -31.34 -18.25
N ILE A 159 14.86 -31.61 -17.71
CA ILE A 159 13.61 -31.74 -18.48
C ILE A 159 13.18 -30.41 -19.12
N LEU A 160 13.36 -29.29 -18.41
CA LEU A 160 12.96 -27.96 -18.89
C LEU A 160 13.91 -27.35 -19.93
N LYS A 161 15.21 -27.69 -19.89
CA LYS A 161 16.23 -27.19 -20.84
C LYS A 161 15.87 -27.38 -22.32
N PRO A 162 15.47 -28.57 -22.81
CA PRO A 162 15.07 -28.74 -24.20
C PRO A 162 13.81 -27.94 -24.54
N TYR A 163 12.86 -27.85 -23.61
CA TYR A 163 11.61 -27.10 -23.75
C TYR A 163 11.82 -25.59 -23.93
N PHE A 164 12.88 -25.00 -23.35
CA PHE A 164 13.20 -23.58 -23.54
C PHE A 164 13.81 -23.23 -24.90
N LYS A 165 14.17 -24.22 -25.72
CA LYS A 165 14.71 -23.98 -27.06
C LYS A 165 13.62 -23.65 -28.08
N SER A 166 12.38 -24.06 -27.85
CA SER A 166 11.28 -23.79 -28.79
C SER A 166 10.76 -22.33 -28.70
N PRO A 167 10.54 -21.65 -29.84
CA PRO A 167 10.11 -20.25 -29.89
C PRO A 167 8.62 -20.05 -29.55
N LYS A 168 7.81 -21.10 -29.64
CA LYS A 168 6.41 -21.11 -29.17
C LYS A 168 5.96 -22.55 -28.94
N PRO A 169 6.01 -23.07 -27.71
CA PRO A 169 5.64 -24.45 -27.45
C PRO A 169 4.14 -24.69 -27.64
N SER A 170 3.80 -25.80 -28.29
CA SER A 170 2.41 -26.26 -28.45
C SER A 170 1.83 -26.75 -27.12
N ASN A 171 0.50 -26.79 -26.99
CA ASN A 171 -0.14 -27.34 -25.78
C ASN A 171 0.20 -28.82 -25.56
N GLU A 172 0.41 -29.59 -26.63
CA GLU A 172 0.82 -31.00 -26.55
C GLU A 172 2.23 -31.16 -25.98
N GLU A 173 3.16 -30.28 -26.35
CA GLU A 173 4.52 -30.27 -25.81
C GLU A 173 4.52 -29.89 -24.32
N ILE A 174 3.60 -29.01 -23.92
CA ILE A 174 3.43 -28.59 -22.53
C ILE A 174 2.88 -29.72 -21.67
N GLU A 175 2.00 -30.54 -22.22
CA GLU A 175 1.46 -31.72 -21.54
C GLU A 175 2.53 -32.78 -21.36
N LYS A 176 3.28 -33.12 -22.43
CA LYS A 176 4.41 -34.07 -22.35
C LYS A 176 5.45 -33.65 -21.29
N VAL A 177 5.83 -32.38 -21.27
CA VAL A 177 6.78 -31.85 -20.28
C VAL A 177 6.18 -31.84 -18.87
N LEU A 178 4.89 -31.55 -18.74
CA LEU A 178 4.20 -31.59 -17.45
C LEU A 178 4.15 -33.01 -16.88
N ASP A 179 3.86 -34.02 -17.72
CA ASP A 179 3.78 -35.41 -17.28
C ASP A 179 5.13 -35.89 -16.73
N SER A 180 6.24 -35.64 -17.43
CA SER A 180 7.59 -35.95 -16.94
C SER A 180 7.97 -35.20 -15.66
N LEU A 181 7.45 -33.98 -15.46
CA LEU A 181 7.69 -33.19 -14.26
C LEU A 181 6.81 -33.63 -13.08
N LEU A 182 5.63 -34.19 -13.34
CA LEU A 182 4.75 -34.75 -12.32
C LEU A 182 5.28 -36.09 -11.78
N GLU A 183 6.05 -36.85 -12.57
CA GLU A 183 6.74 -38.04 -12.07
C GLU A 183 7.78 -37.69 -10.99
N LEU A 184 8.49 -36.56 -11.13
CA LEU A 184 9.48 -36.09 -10.17
C LEU A 184 8.88 -35.28 -9.01
N SER A 185 7.87 -34.45 -9.31
CA SER A 185 7.23 -33.58 -8.31
C SER A 185 5.71 -33.52 -8.52
N PRO A 186 4.99 -34.57 -8.04
CA PRO A 186 3.57 -34.79 -8.33
C PRO A 186 2.64 -33.64 -7.94
N ASN A 187 3.03 -32.86 -6.93
CA ASN A 187 2.16 -31.84 -6.34
C ASN A 187 2.60 -30.40 -6.64
N TYR A 188 3.67 -30.20 -7.40
CA TYR A 188 4.19 -28.87 -7.68
C TYR A 188 3.84 -28.38 -9.08
N TRP A 189 4.11 -29.15 -10.13
CA TRP A 189 4.02 -28.65 -11.49
C TRP A 189 2.57 -28.54 -11.98
N THR A 190 2.32 -27.50 -12.78
CA THR A 190 1.03 -27.28 -13.45
C THR A 190 1.30 -26.68 -14.82
N LYS A 191 0.36 -26.82 -15.77
CA LYS A 191 0.47 -26.21 -17.11
C LYS A 191 0.83 -24.72 -17.04
N LYS A 192 0.28 -23.99 -16.06
CA LYS A 192 0.58 -22.56 -15.83
C LYS A 192 2.04 -22.32 -15.41
N LYS A 193 2.59 -23.16 -14.52
CA LYS A 193 3.98 -23.04 -14.06
C LYS A 193 4.98 -23.39 -15.15
N VAL A 194 4.69 -24.39 -15.98
CA VAL A 194 5.51 -24.73 -17.15
C VAL A 194 5.54 -23.57 -18.16
N LYS A 195 4.37 -23.00 -18.50
CA LYS A 195 4.28 -21.78 -19.34
C LYS A 195 5.03 -20.60 -18.75
N ALA A 196 4.92 -20.38 -17.43
CA ALA A 196 5.63 -19.30 -16.75
C ALA A 196 7.16 -19.51 -16.81
N ALA A 197 7.65 -20.74 -16.57
CA ALA A 197 9.06 -21.07 -16.65
C ALA A 197 9.64 -20.78 -18.05
N TRP A 198 8.91 -21.15 -19.11
CA TRP A 198 9.27 -20.81 -20.48
C TRP A 198 9.28 -19.30 -20.74
N GLY A 199 8.24 -18.59 -20.30
CA GLY A 199 8.18 -17.13 -20.44
C GLY A 199 9.32 -16.39 -19.73
N TYR A 200 9.77 -16.89 -18.57
CA TYR A 200 10.97 -16.36 -17.90
C TYR A 200 12.26 -16.67 -18.66
N ALA A 201 12.37 -17.87 -19.26
CA ALA A 201 13.54 -18.25 -20.04
C ALA A 201 13.67 -17.41 -21.33
N GLN A 202 12.56 -17.12 -22.01
CA GLN A 202 12.59 -16.28 -23.22
C GLN A 202 12.96 -14.82 -22.95
N LYS A 203 12.56 -14.27 -21.79
CA LYS A 203 12.90 -12.88 -21.40
C LYS A 203 14.38 -12.68 -21.03
N LYS A 204 15.13 -13.76 -20.81
CA LYS A 204 16.55 -13.73 -20.45
C LYS A 204 17.49 -13.92 -21.65
N LYS A 205 16.96 -14.30 -22.81
CA LYS A 205 17.67 -14.24 -24.09
C LYS A 205 17.61 -12.82 -24.62
#